data_AF-A0A3D3ZQG3-F1
#
_entry.id   AF-A0A3D3ZQG3-F1
#
_cell.length_a   1.000
_cell.length_b   1.000
_cell.length_c   1.000
_cell.angle_alpha   90.00
_cell.angle_beta   90.00
_cell.angle_gamma   90.00
#
_symmetry.space_group_name_H-M   'P 1'
#
loop_
_entity.id
_entity.type
_entity.pdbx_description
1 polymer ?
#
loop_
_entity_poly.entity_id
_entity_poly.type
_entity_poly.pdbx_seq_one_letter_code
_entity_poly.pdbx_strand_id
1 'polypeptide(L)'
;MSQRLDLDRIRWLVDALDSAAETDMLEALKGAVIGYGGRWDLPSERVGDYQPCIMSVQVFGVYAMAEVLEELPDNWIRAARNVLTADNPDFSDAGGA
;
A
#
# COMPACT_ATOMS: atom_id res chain seq x y z
N MET A 1 5.35 20.74 -3.24
CA MET A 1 5.01 19.95 -4.45
C MET A 1 3.80 19.11 -4.11
N SER A 2 2.62 19.37 -4.67
CA SER A 2 1.51 18.42 -4.53
C SER A 2 1.91 17.15 -5.27
N GLN A 3 2.17 16.06 -4.55
CA GLN A 3 2.23 14.74 -5.19
C GLN A 3 0.85 14.51 -5.81
N ARG A 4 0.78 14.58 -7.13
CA ARG A 4 -0.42 14.22 -7.87
C ARG A 4 -0.58 12.71 -7.73
N LEU A 5 -1.74 12.26 -7.29
CA LEU A 5 -2.09 10.84 -7.24
C LEU A 5 -2.01 10.26 -8.65
N ASP A 6 -1.37 9.10 -8.78
CA ASP A 6 -1.28 8.36 -10.04
C ASP A 6 -2.29 7.21 -10.02
N LEU A 7 -3.53 7.52 -10.40
CA LEU A 7 -4.68 6.61 -10.25
C LEU A 7 -4.54 5.33 -11.06
N ASP A 8 -3.91 5.39 -12.23
CA ASP A 8 -3.66 4.21 -13.07
C ASP A 8 -2.66 3.27 -12.40
N ARG A 9 -1.60 3.82 -11.80
CA ARG A 9 -0.63 3.01 -11.03
C ARG A 9 -1.20 2.49 -9.72
N ILE A 10 -2.09 3.25 -9.07
CA ILE A 10 -2.80 2.79 -7.88
C ILE A 10 -3.67 1.58 -8.24
N ARG A 11 -4.45 1.65 -9.33
CA ARG A 11 -5.29 0.53 -9.79
C ARG A 11 -4.46 -0.70 -10.16
N TRP A 12 -3.39 -0.50 -10.94
CA TRP A 12 -2.47 -1.58 -11.30
C TRP A 12 -1.89 -2.30 -10.06
N LEU A 13 -1.48 -1.55 -9.04
CA LEU A 13 -0.90 -2.14 -7.84
C LEU A 13 -1.97 -2.84 -6.98
N VAL A 14 -3.19 -2.32 -6.90
CA VAL A 14 -4.31 -3.02 -6.26
C VAL A 14 -4.57 -4.36 -6.94
N ASP A 15 -4.69 -4.39 -8.27
CA ASP A 15 -4.94 -5.63 -9.02
C ASP A 15 -3.80 -6.65 -8.84
N ALA A 16 -2.55 -6.17 -8.80
CA ALA A 16 -1.38 -7.01 -8.56
C ALA A 16 -1.35 -7.61 -7.16
N LEU A 17 -1.72 -6.84 -6.13
CA LEU A 17 -1.76 -7.32 -4.74
C LEU A 17 -2.96 -8.24 -4.49
N ASP A 18 -4.13 -7.96 -5.07
CA ASP A 18 -5.32 -8.83 -4.98
C ASP A 18 -5.07 -10.20 -5.65
N SER A 19 -4.18 -10.25 -6.64
CA SER A 19 -3.82 -11.49 -7.34
C SER A 19 -2.65 -12.24 -6.71
N ALA A 20 -1.96 -11.63 -5.75
CA ALA A 20 -0.81 -12.23 -5.07
C ALA A 20 -1.26 -13.19 -3.96
N ALA A 21 -0.44 -14.20 -3.66
CA ALA A 21 -0.61 -14.94 -2.42
C ALA A 21 -0.38 -14.00 -1.22
N GLU A 22 -1.08 -14.22 -0.12
CA GLU A 22 -0.99 -13.39 1.10
C GLU A 22 0.47 -13.24 1.58
N THR A 23 1.26 -14.29 1.48
CA THR A 23 2.69 -14.29 1.84
C THR A 23 3.56 -13.38 0.96
N ASP A 24 3.10 -13.07 -0.25
CA ASP A 24 3.89 -12.38 -1.28
C ASP A 24 3.48 -10.89 -1.41
N MET A 25 2.33 -10.51 -0.85
CA MET A 25 1.80 -9.14 -0.95
C MET A 25 2.77 -8.10 -0.38
N LEU A 26 3.44 -8.42 0.72
CA LEU A 26 4.41 -7.54 1.36
C LEU A 26 5.62 -7.27 0.45
N GLU A 27 6.16 -8.32 -0.16
CA GLU A 27 7.31 -8.20 -1.08
C GLU A 27 6.91 -7.51 -2.39
N ALA A 28 5.70 -7.75 -2.90
CA ALA A 28 5.17 -7.03 -4.05
C ALA A 28 5.02 -5.53 -3.76
N LEU A 29 4.46 -5.17 -2.60
CA LEU A 29 4.36 -3.78 -2.16
C LEU A 29 5.76 -3.15 -2.03
N LYS A 30 6.72 -3.87 -1.46
CA LYS A 30 8.13 -3.44 -1.31
C LYS A 30 8.79 -3.20 -2.64
N GLY A 31 8.59 -4.11 -3.59
CA GLY A 31 9.01 -3.96 -4.97
C GLY A 31 8.45 -2.68 -5.60
N ALA A 32 7.17 -2.36 -5.36
CA ALA A 32 6.57 -1.14 -5.89
C ALA A 32 7.19 0.13 -5.30
N VAL A 33 7.45 0.18 -3.99
CA VAL A 33 8.10 1.34 -3.35
C VAL A 33 9.52 1.55 -3.88
N ILE A 34 10.29 0.46 -3.98
CA ILE A 34 11.67 0.51 -4.48
C ILE A 34 11.70 0.90 -5.97
N GLY A 35 10.83 0.29 -6.77
CA GLY A 35 10.84 0.44 -8.23
C GLY A 35 10.28 1.77 -8.74
N TYR A 36 9.30 2.35 -8.05
CA TYR A 36 8.61 3.56 -8.50
C TYR A 36 8.82 4.79 -7.63
N GLY A 37 9.57 4.65 -6.54
CA GLY A 37 9.76 5.69 -5.56
C GLY A 37 8.59 5.75 -4.58
N GLY A 38 8.92 6.01 -3.33
CA GLY A 38 7.96 6.06 -2.24
C GLY A 38 8.69 6.14 -0.91
N ARG A 39 7.95 5.98 0.18
CA ARG A 39 8.50 5.95 1.53
C ARG A 39 8.18 4.62 2.16
N TRP A 40 9.17 4.04 2.82
CA TRP A 40 8.97 2.86 3.65
C TRP A 40 9.75 3.03 4.94
N ASP A 41 9.02 3.12 6.06
CA ASP A 41 9.59 3.16 7.40
C ASP A 41 9.41 1.78 8.05
N LEU A 42 10.44 0.91 7.96
CA LEU A 42 10.46 -0.41 8.59
C LEU A 42 11.25 -0.44 9.90
N PRO A 43 10.98 -1.42 10.79
CA PRO A 43 11.95 -1.85 11.77
C PRO A 43 13.28 -2.22 11.09
N SER A 44 14.37 -1.84 11.74
CA SER A 44 15.71 -2.33 11.41
C SER A 44 15.75 -3.86 11.55
N GLU A 45 16.47 -4.52 10.65
CA GLU A 45 16.74 -5.97 10.73
C GLU A 45 17.55 -6.33 11.99
N ARG A 46 18.20 -5.34 12.63
CA ARG A 46 18.91 -5.51 13.89
C ARG A 46 17.99 -5.25 15.08
N VAL A 47 17.80 -6.29 15.88
CA VAL A 47 17.14 -6.21 17.18
C VAL A 47 17.87 -5.19 18.05
N GLY A 48 17.16 -4.12 18.46
CA GLY A 48 17.67 -3.08 19.35
C GLY A 48 17.98 -1.72 18.71
N ASP A 49 17.95 -1.61 17.37
CA ASP A 49 18.26 -0.34 16.69
C ASP A 49 17.03 0.57 16.53
N TYR A 50 16.15 0.24 15.58
CA TYR A 50 14.92 0.98 15.30
C TYR A 50 13.80 -0.02 15.17
N GLN A 51 12.87 -0.01 16.12
CA GLN A 51 11.62 -0.76 16.04
C GLN A 51 10.49 0.24 16.22
N PRO A 52 9.99 0.83 15.12
CA PRO A 52 8.88 1.75 15.22
C PRO A 52 7.67 0.99 15.74
N CYS A 53 6.97 1.57 16.72
CA CYS A 53 5.69 1.02 17.18
C CYS A 53 4.64 0.99 16.05
N ILE A 54 4.82 1.83 15.03
CA ILE A 54 3.95 1.93 13.87
C ILE A 54 4.81 2.00 12.61
N MET A 55 4.67 1.02 11.74
CA MET A 55 5.28 0.99 10.41
C MET A 55 4.43 1.80 9.43
N SER A 56 5.07 2.35 8.41
CA SER A 56 4.33 3.07 7.36
C SER A 56 4.92 2.92 5.98
N VAL A 57 4.04 3.00 4.99
CA VAL A 57 4.37 2.90 3.58
C VAL A 57 3.62 3.95 2.77
N GLN A 58 4.30 4.55 1.82
CA GLN A 58 3.74 5.50 0.87
C GLN A 58 4.21 5.16 -0.55
N VAL A 59 3.28 4.97 -1.48
CA VAL A 59 3.59 4.80 -2.90
C VAL A 59 2.43 5.30 -3.75
N PHE A 60 2.75 5.91 -4.90
CA PHE A 60 1.77 6.55 -5.81
C PHE A 60 0.88 7.62 -5.14
N GLY A 61 1.32 8.17 -4.01
CA GLY A 61 0.59 9.14 -3.20
C GLY A 61 -0.44 8.52 -2.24
N VAL A 62 -0.58 7.19 -2.19
CA VAL A 62 -1.36 6.47 -1.19
C VAL A 62 -0.48 6.17 0.02
N TYR A 63 -1.00 6.45 1.21
CA TYR A 63 -0.31 6.24 2.49
C TYR A 63 -1.05 5.22 3.35
N ALA A 64 -0.30 4.33 4.01
CA ALA A 64 -0.83 3.37 4.96
C ALA A 64 0.12 3.19 6.15
N MET A 65 -0.46 2.79 7.28
CA MET A 65 0.25 2.51 8.52
C MET A 65 -0.27 1.19 9.12
N ALA A 66 0.59 0.51 9.88
CA ALA A 66 0.20 -0.68 10.64
C ALA A 66 1.11 -0.86 11.86
N GLU A 67 0.59 -1.52 12.90
CA GLU A 67 1.38 -1.95 14.06
C GLU A 67 2.11 -3.28 13.79
N VAL A 68 1.59 -4.07 12.85
CA VAL A 68 2.11 -5.36 12.42
C VAL A 68 2.48 -5.26 10.94
N LEU A 69 3.64 -5.78 10.55
CA LEU A 69 4.20 -5.57 9.20
C LEU A 69 3.31 -6.19 8.12
N GLU A 70 2.75 -7.36 8.43
CA GLU A 70 1.90 -8.17 7.59
C GLU A 70 0.56 -7.50 7.28
N GLU A 71 0.12 -6.51 8.07
CA GLU A 71 -1.12 -5.77 7.84
C GLU A 71 -0.94 -4.59 6.86
N LEU A 72 0.30 -4.21 6.53
CA LEU A 72 0.56 -3.08 5.64
C LEU A 72 -0.07 -3.23 4.25
N PRO A 73 0.01 -4.39 3.57
CA PRO A 73 -0.61 -4.57 2.26
C PRO A 73 -2.11 -4.34 2.28
N ASP A 74 -2.82 -4.93 3.25
CA ASP A 74 -4.28 -4.78 3.38
C ASP A 74 -4.67 -3.33 3.68
N ASN A 75 -3.95 -2.70 4.61
CA ASN A 75 -4.19 -1.30 4.95
C ASN A 75 -3.92 -0.37 3.75
N TRP A 76 -2.90 -0.69 2.94
CA TRP A 76 -2.60 0.05 1.72
C TRP A 76 -3.67 -0.16 0.64
N ILE A 77 -4.11 -1.40 0.37
CA ILE A 77 -5.20 -1.71 -0.57
C ILE A 77 -6.48 -0.97 -0.17
N ARG A 78 -6.83 -0.99 1.11
CA ARG A 78 -8.01 -0.28 1.62
C ARG A 78 -7.91 1.22 1.36
N ALA A 79 -6.76 1.82 1.65
CA ALA A 79 -6.53 3.25 1.38
C ALA A 79 -6.58 3.56 -0.13
N ALA A 80 -5.96 2.72 -0.95
CA ALA A 80 -5.95 2.84 -2.41
C ALA A 80 -7.36 2.77 -3.00
N ARG A 81 -8.18 1.79 -2.57
CA ARG A 81 -9.58 1.68 -2.99
C ARG A 81 -10.39 2.90 -2.60
N ASN A 82 -10.22 3.44 -1.38
CA ASN A 82 -10.88 4.67 -0.97
C ASN A 82 -10.50 5.87 -1.86
N VAL A 83 -9.24 5.97 -2.28
CA VAL A 83 -8.80 7.00 -3.23
C VAL A 83 -9.46 6.81 -4.59
N LEU A 84 -9.51 5.59 -5.11
CA LEU A 84 -10.13 5.29 -6.40
C LEU A 84 -11.65 5.56 -6.38
N THR A 85 -12.34 5.20 -5.30
CA THR A 85 -13.77 5.47 -5.12
C THR A 85 -14.07 6.96 -4.97
N ALA A 86 -13.19 7.72 -4.30
CA ALA A 86 -13.36 9.16 -4.15
C ALA A 86 -13.16 9.92 -5.48
N ASP A 87 -12.32 9.40 -6.38
CA ASP A 87 -12.15 9.92 -7.74
C ASP A 87 -13.33 9.54 -8.66
N ASN A 88 -13.87 8.33 -8.50
CA ASN A 88 -15.04 7.88 -9.23
C ASN A 88 -15.98 7.00 -8.35
N PRO A 89 -17.14 7.52 -7.91
CA PRO A 89 -18.04 6.81 -7.00
C PRO A 89 -18.69 5.55 -7.58
N ASP A 90 -18.62 5.32 -8.90
CA ASP A 90 -19.15 4.10 -9.54
C ASP A 90 -18.31 2.84 -9.24
N PHE A 91 -17.17 2.97 -8.55
CA PHE A 91 -16.29 1.85 -8.18
C PHE A 91 -16.76 1.06 -6.93
N SER A 92 -17.91 1.39 -6.35
CA SER A 92 -18.41 0.76 -5.11
C SER A 92 -19.02 -0.63 -5.27
N ASP A 93 -19.34 -1.09 -6.48
CA ASP A 93 -20.25 -2.23 -6.71
C ASP A 93 -19.59 -3.54 -7.21
N ALA A 94 -18.27 -3.66 -7.23
CA ALA A 94 -17.61 -4.88 -7.75
C ALA A 94 -17.25 -5.97 -6.70
N GLY A 95 -17.62 -5.78 -5.42
CA GLY A 95 -17.17 -6.65 -4.31
C GLY A 95 -18.26 -7.33 -3.48
N GLY A 96 -19.51 -7.37 -3.95
CA GLY A 96 -20.63 -7.94 -3.21
C GLY A 96 -21.46 -8.94 -4.01
N ALA A 97 -21.01 -10.20 -4.07
CA ALA A 97 -21.84 -11.37 -4.35
C ALA A 97 -21.16 -12.63 -3.78
#